data_AF-A0A849ESD4-F1
#
_entry.id   AF-A0A849ESD4-F1
#
_cell.length_a   1.000
_cell.length_b   1.000
_cell.length_c   1.000
_cell.angle_alpha   90.00
_cell.angle_beta   90.00
_cell.angle_gamma   90.00
#
_symmetry.space_group_name_H-M   'P 1'
#
loop_
_entity.id
_entity.type
_entity.pdbx_description
1 polymer ?
#
loop_
_entity_poly.entity_id
_entity_poly.type
_entity_poly.pdbx_seq_one_letter_code
_entity_poly.pdbx_strand_id
1 'polypeptide(L)'
;MIPVQTMGVDALVPQPHQLIAEAASSVVAIASVLAVLRLCTKRRIWWPLVIMASGTLVFLHEPLYDHLFGLWFLAEGQRNAVITYGIHVPVWLPIIYVAYYGCSPIWYWTKFEGGMSMRDVFVYFTVSALLAGVAELFYINLVGLYNYQDSQPFMIWNYPVFVAIINGVPPFLAAIILYRLVPLLRGWEHIVLLGVLPFSFASNTFGSGIFYLSARHLSQTPSMPVLSIAALTCGIGTYATIWMAARLAGVGRTTSERLFEKSA
;
A
#
# COMPACT_ATOMS: atom_id res chain seq x y z
N MET A 1 2.85 -28.62 8.44
CA MET A 1 2.60 -27.43 9.28
C MET A 1 1.09 -27.32 9.43
N ILE A 2 0.58 -27.27 10.66
CA ILE A 2 -0.84 -26.98 10.88
C ILE A 2 -1.05 -25.55 10.34
N PRO A 3 -2.00 -25.30 9.43
CA PRO A 3 -2.28 -23.94 8.99
C PRO A 3 -2.64 -23.12 10.22
N VAL A 4 -2.08 -21.91 10.32
CA VAL A 4 -2.55 -20.92 11.29
C VAL A 4 -4.05 -20.77 11.04
N GLN A 5 -4.87 -21.19 12.00
CA GLN A 5 -6.31 -21.12 11.87
C GLN A 5 -6.74 -19.68 12.11
N THR A 6 -7.05 -18.98 11.03
CA THR A 6 -7.66 -17.65 11.06
C THR A 6 -9.17 -17.84 11.22
N MET A 7 -9.65 -17.76 12.46
CA MET A 7 -11.07 -17.96 12.80
C MET A 7 -11.82 -16.64 12.64
N GLY A 8 -12.03 -16.22 11.39
CA GLY A 8 -12.80 -15.01 11.13
C GLY A 8 -14.25 -15.14 11.51
N VAL A 9 -14.80 -14.05 12.04
CA VAL A 9 -16.24 -13.89 12.11
C VAL A 9 -16.71 -13.61 10.69
N ASP A 10 -17.17 -14.68 10.04
CA ASP A 10 -17.73 -14.61 8.70
C ASP A 10 -19.23 -14.32 8.75
N ALA A 11 -19.73 -13.72 7.68
CA ALA A 11 -21.12 -13.35 7.52
C ALA A 11 -21.45 -13.22 6.03
N LEU A 12 -22.73 -13.32 5.71
CA LEU A 12 -23.23 -13.05 4.37
C LEU A 12 -22.87 -11.63 3.92
N VAL A 13 -22.18 -11.52 2.78
CA VAL A 13 -21.94 -10.24 2.10
C VAL A 13 -23.25 -9.73 1.50
N PRO A 14 -23.77 -8.56 1.94
CA PRO A 14 -24.91 -7.96 1.30
C PRO A 14 -24.53 -7.53 -0.12
N GLN A 15 -25.20 -8.08 -1.14
CA GLN A 15 -24.92 -7.76 -2.55
C GLN A 15 -24.92 -6.26 -2.87
N PRO A 16 -25.83 -5.43 -2.33
CA PRO A 16 -25.77 -3.99 -2.56
C PRO A 16 -24.48 -3.34 -2.05
N HIS A 17 -23.93 -3.81 -0.93
CA HIS A 17 -22.71 -3.25 -0.34
C HIS A 17 -21.49 -3.58 -1.20
N GLN A 18 -21.42 -4.82 -1.69
CA GLN A 18 -20.37 -5.23 -2.61
C GLN A 18 -20.45 -4.44 -3.93
N LEU A 19 -21.66 -4.21 -4.46
CA LEU A 19 -21.86 -3.38 -5.67
C LEU A 19 -21.43 -1.93 -5.45
N ILE A 20 -21.72 -1.34 -4.28
CA ILE A 20 -21.27 0.02 -3.93
C ILE A 20 -19.74 0.07 -3.90
N ALA A 21 -19.08 -0.90 -3.27
CA ALA A 21 -17.62 -0.98 -3.24
C ALA A 21 -17.04 -1.10 -4.65
N GLU A 22 -17.55 -2.00 -5.49
CA GLU A 22 -17.09 -2.16 -6.87
C GLU A 22 -17.28 -0.89 -7.70
N ALA A 23 -18.44 -0.23 -7.58
CA ALA A 23 -18.73 1.01 -8.28
C ALA A 23 -17.79 2.14 -7.84
N ALA A 24 -17.64 2.35 -6.53
CA ALA A 24 -16.75 3.36 -5.97
C ALA A 24 -15.29 3.13 -6.38
N SER A 25 -14.79 1.90 -6.23
CA SER A 25 -13.45 1.49 -6.68
C SER A 25 -13.26 1.74 -8.16
N SER A 26 -14.24 1.36 -8.99
CA SER A 26 -14.17 1.51 -10.44
C SER A 26 -14.13 2.98 -10.87
N VAL A 27 -14.94 3.85 -10.26
CA VAL A 27 -14.92 5.29 -10.56
C VAL A 27 -13.55 5.89 -10.26
N VAL A 28 -12.98 5.58 -9.09
CA VAL A 28 -11.66 6.08 -8.69
C VAL A 28 -10.56 5.51 -9.60
N ALA A 29 -10.63 4.21 -9.92
CA ALA A 29 -9.70 3.56 -10.83
C ALA A 29 -9.75 4.17 -12.24
N ILE A 30 -10.93 4.32 -12.83
CA ILE A 30 -11.10 4.90 -14.17
C ILE A 30 -10.55 6.33 -14.20
N ALA A 31 -10.89 7.18 -13.22
CA ALA A 31 -10.37 8.54 -13.15
C ALA A 31 -8.83 8.57 -13.08
N SER A 32 -8.25 7.68 -12.27
CA SER A 32 -6.80 7.57 -12.08
C SER A 32 -6.09 7.05 -13.33
N VAL A 33 -6.65 6.02 -13.97
CA VAL A 33 -6.15 5.46 -15.24
C VAL A 33 -6.18 6.53 -16.33
N LEU A 34 -7.28 7.27 -16.48
CA LEU A 34 -7.38 8.34 -17.46
C LEU A 34 -6.35 9.45 -17.20
N ALA A 35 -6.06 9.77 -15.94
CA ALA A 35 -5.01 10.73 -15.60
C ALA A 35 -3.61 10.23 -16.00
N VAL A 36 -3.30 8.95 -15.76
CA VAL A 36 -2.04 8.34 -16.18
C VAL A 36 -1.93 8.24 -17.70
N LEU A 37 -2.99 7.85 -18.41
CA LEU A 37 -3.02 7.81 -19.87
C LEU A 37 -2.76 9.19 -20.47
N ARG A 38 -3.41 10.24 -19.93
CA ARG A 38 -3.14 11.64 -20.32
C ARG A 38 -1.67 12.03 -20.10
N LEU A 39 -1.07 11.61 -18.98
CA LEU A 39 0.35 11.84 -18.70
C LEU A 39 1.25 11.13 -19.73
N CYS A 40 0.98 9.86 -20.01
CA CYS A 40 1.69 9.05 -20.99
C CYS A 40 1.64 9.68 -22.38
N THR A 41 0.46 10.11 -22.83
CA THR A 41 0.28 10.80 -24.12
C THR A 41 1.01 12.14 -24.16
N LYS A 42 0.86 12.96 -23.11
CA LYS A 42 1.47 14.29 -23.05
C LYS A 42 3.00 14.24 -23.06
N ARG A 43 3.59 13.29 -22.34
CA ARG A 43 5.05 13.15 -22.20
C ARG A 43 5.68 12.14 -23.17
N ARG A 44 4.87 11.43 -23.96
CA ARG A 44 5.30 10.36 -24.87
C ARG A 44 6.13 9.28 -24.16
N ILE A 45 5.67 8.87 -22.99
CA ILE A 45 6.29 7.81 -22.17
C ILE A 45 5.28 6.68 -21.95
N TRP A 46 5.76 5.44 -21.88
CA TRP A 46 4.89 4.26 -21.70
C TRP A 46 5.13 3.52 -20.37
N TRP A 47 6.29 3.72 -19.74
CA TRP A 47 6.65 3.06 -18.48
C TRP A 47 5.65 3.27 -17.34
N PRO A 48 4.86 4.37 -17.24
CA PRO A 48 3.85 4.47 -16.19
C PRO A 48 2.77 3.37 -16.29
N LEU A 49 2.53 2.81 -17.48
CA LEU A 49 1.63 1.66 -17.66
C LEU A 49 2.19 0.39 -17.00
N VAL A 50 3.51 0.24 -16.98
CA VAL A 50 4.19 -0.86 -16.26
C VAL A 50 3.98 -0.70 -14.75
N ILE A 51 4.03 0.53 -14.24
CA ILE A 51 3.76 0.80 -12.83
C ILE A 51 2.31 0.56 -12.46
N MET A 52 1.36 0.90 -13.33
CA MET A 52 -0.04 0.52 -13.11
C MET A 52 -0.19 -1.01 -12.98
N ALA A 53 0.47 -1.78 -13.85
CA ALA A 53 0.48 -3.24 -13.75
C ALA A 53 1.17 -3.71 -12.45
N SER A 54 2.33 -3.14 -12.12
CA SER A 54 3.07 -3.41 -10.88
C SER A 54 2.22 -3.22 -9.64
N GLY A 55 1.54 -2.07 -9.53
CA GLY A 55 0.67 -1.75 -8.40
C GLY A 55 -0.57 -2.61 -8.34
N THR A 56 -1.12 -3.01 -9.49
CA THR A 56 -2.22 -3.98 -9.54
C THR A 56 -1.79 -5.30 -8.93
N LEU A 57 -0.63 -5.83 -9.33
CA LEU A 57 -0.08 -7.12 -8.85
C LEU A 57 0.14 -7.19 -7.33
N VAL A 58 0.15 -6.05 -6.62
CA VAL A 58 0.23 -6.02 -5.15
C VAL A 58 -0.92 -6.80 -4.52
N PHE A 59 -2.09 -6.90 -5.16
CA PHE A 59 -3.23 -7.65 -4.62
C PHE A 59 -2.92 -9.14 -4.39
N LEU A 60 -1.90 -9.69 -5.07
CA LEU A 60 -1.45 -11.06 -4.87
C LEU A 60 -0.78 -11.27 -3.51
N HIS A 61 -0.33 -10.20 -2.85
CA HIS A 61 0.19 -10.24 -1.48
C HIS A 61 -0.91 -10.22 -0.42
N GLU A 62 -2.15 -9.88 -0.79
CA GLU A 62 -3.29 -9.72 0.14
C GLU A 62 -3.55 -10.97 0.96
N PRO A 63 -3.65 -12.18 0.39
CA PRO A 63 -3.87 -13.38 1.19
C PRO A 63 -2.85 -13.59 2.31
N LEU A 64 -1.59 -13.20 2.08
CA LEU A 64 -0.55 -13.26 3.10
C LEU A 64 -0.66 -12.09 4.08
N TYR A 65 -0.88 -10.88 3.58
CA TYR A 65 -1.06 -9.68 4.38
C TYR A 65 -2.26 -9.80 5.33
N ASP A 66 -3.43 -10.15 4.81
CA ASP A 66 -4.68 -10.27 5.55
C ASP A 66 -4.55 -11.29 6.66
N HIS A 67 -4.00 -12.45 6.32
CA HIS A 67 -3.72 -13.50 7.26
C HIS A 67 -2.78 -13.03 8.38
N LEU A 68 -1.70 -12.33 8.03
CA LEU A 68 -0.69 -11.91 8.99
C LEU A 68 -1.15 -10.74 9.87
N PHE A 69 -1.93 -9.80 9.34
CA PHE A 69 -2.44 -8.64 10.08
C PHE A 69 -3.81 -8.89 10.73
N GLY A 70 -4.43 -10.04 10.46
CA GLY A 70 -5.74 -10.40 11.00
C GLY A 70 -6.89 -9.68 10.31
N LEU A 71 -6.81 -9.43 9.02
CA LEU A 71 -7.93 -8.94 8.22
C LEU A 71 -8.75 -10.13 7.73
N TRP A 72 -10.08 -10.00 7.76
CA TRP A 72 -11.00 -11.02 7.27
C TRP A 72 -12.03 -10.45 6.32
N PHE A 73 -11.91 -10.78 5.04
CA PHE A 73 -12.98 -10.57 4.07
C PHE A 73 -14.13 -11.53 4.34
N LEU A 74 -15.33 -10.97 4.37
CA LEU A 74 -16.55 -11.77 4.42
C LEU A 74 -16.64 -12.63 3.15
N ALA A 75 -16.82 -13.94 3.29
CA ALA A 75 -16.68 -14.88 2.18
C ALA A 75 -18.03 -15.33 1.61
N GLU A 76 -19.05 -15.46 2.46
CA GLU A 76 -20.35 -15.99 2.07
C GLU A 76 -21.05 -15.03 1.08
N GLY A 77 -21.34 -15.53 -0.13
CA GLY A 77 -21.98 -14.75 -1.20
C GLY A 77 -21.05 -13.74 -1.91
N GLN A 78 -19.78 -13.66 -1.55
CA GLN A 78 -18.83 -12.71 -2.13
C GLN A 78 -18.42 -13.09 -3.57
N ARG A 79 -18.36 -12.10 -4.47
CA ARG A 79 -17.63 -12.26 -5.75
C ARG A 79 -16.12 -12.07 -5.53
N ASN A 80 -15.38 -13.16 -5.68
CA ASN A 80 -13.94 -13.23 -5.40
C ASN A 80 -13.10 -13.00 -6.66
N ALA A 81 -11.99 -12.28 -6.52
CA ALA A 81 -10.94 -12.20 -7.54
C ALA A 81 -9.99 -13.42 -7.45
N VAL A 82 -9.58 -13.78 -6.23
CA VAL A 82 -8.70 -14.92 -5.98
C VAL A 82 -9.01 -15.51 -4.60
N ILE A 83 -8.78 -16.81 -4.44
CA ILE A 83 -8.86 -17.51 -3.15
C ILE A 83 -7.52 -18.21 -2.94
N THR A 84 -6.78 -17.77 -1.92
CA THR A 84 -5.46 -18.32 -1.58
C THR A 84 -5.33 -18.38 -0.06
N TYR A 85 -4.70 -19.42 0.49
CA TYR A 85 -4.54 -19.61 1.95
C TYR A 85 -5.85 -19.56 2.76
N GLY A 86 -7.01 -19.83 2.13
CA GLY A 86 -8.32 -19.70 2.77
C GLY A 86 -8.83 -18.26 2.89
N ILE A 87 -8.13 -17.28 2.33
CA ILE A 87 -8.58 -15.89 2.25
C ILE A 87 -9.30 -15.67 0.92
N HIS A 88 -10.51 -15.13 1.01
CA HIS A 88 -11.40 -14.84 -0.11
C HIS A 88 -11.23 -13.37 -0.51
N VAL A 89 -10.32 -13.09 -1.44
CA VAL A 89 -10.06 -11.72 -1.86
C VAL A 89 -11.17 -11.24 -2.80
N PRO A 90 -11.89 -10.16 -2.48
CA PRO A 90 -13.00 -9.67 -3.31
C PRO A 90 -12.53 -9.01 -4.61
N VAL A 91 -13.43 -8.99 -5.61
CA VAL A 91 -13.14 -8.38 -6.92
C VAL A 91 -12.94 -6.86 -6.89
N TRP A 92 -13.51 -6.15 -5.93
CA TRP A 92 -13.31 -4.70 -5.81
C TRP A 92 -11.90 -4.31 -5.36
N LEU A 93 -11.18 -5.22 -4.70
CA LEU A 93 -9.84 -4.97 -4.14
C LEU A 93 -8.78 -4.74 -5.24
N PRO A 94 -8.58 -5.65 -6.22
CA PRO A 94 -7.64 -5.37 -7.31
C PRO A 94 -8.03 -4.12 -8.12
N ILE A 95 -9.32 -3.78 -8.21
CA ILE A 95 -9.79 -2.57 -8.90
C ILE A 95 -9.29 -1.31 -8.18
N ILE A 96 -9.47 -1.20 -6.86
CA ILE A 96 -8.96 -0.03 -6.12
C ILE A 96 -7.42 -0.01 -6.07
N TYR A 97 -6.76 -1.18 -6.15
CA TYR A 97 -5.30 -1.29 -6.18
C TYR A 97 -4.71 -0.67 -7.45
N VAL A 98 -5.42 -0.73 -8.58
CA VAL A 98 -5.04 0.03 -9.79
C VAL A 98 -4.90 1.52 -9.48
N ALA A 99 -5.86 2.10 -8.76
CA ALA A 99 -5.81 3.52 -8.42
C ALA A 99 -4.74 3.81 -7.37
N TYR A 100 -4.80 3.12 -6.24
CA TYR A 100 -4.01 3.45 -5.07
C TYR A 100 -2.55 3.00 -5.24
N TYR A 101 -2.28 1.73 -5.54
CA TYR A 101 -0.92 1.25 -5.74
C TYR A 101 -0.43 1.43 -7.18
N GLY A 102 -1.30 1.41 -8.20
CA GLY A 102 -0.90 1.53 -9.61
C GLY A 102 -0.73 2.97 -10.09
N CYS A 103 -1.65 3.87 -9.76
CA CYS A 103 -1.64 5.24 -10.30
C CYS A 103 -1.02 6.26 -9.34
N SER A 104 -1.25 6.17 -8.03
CA SER A 104 -0.73 7.17 -7.09
C SER A 104 0.80 7.31 -7.06
N PRO A 105 1.63 6.24 -7.19
CA PRO A 105 3.09 6.39 -7.23
C PRO A 105 3.56 7.24 -8.40
N ILE A 106 2.85 7.16 -9.53
CA ILE A 106 3.15 7.97 -10.73
C ILE A 106 2.86 9.43 -10.44
N TRP A 107 1.77 9.73 -9.74
CA TRP A 107 1.46 11.10 -9.33
C TRP A 107 2.51 11.65 -8.35
N TYR A 108 2.87 10.89 -7.31
CA TYR A 108 3.94 11.27 -6.38
C TYR A 108 5.28 11.45 -7.11
N TRP A 109 5.61 10.59 -8.07
CA TRP A 109 6.81 10.72 -8.90
C TRP A 109 6.85 12.07 -9.64
N THR A 110 5.74 12.54 -10.21
CA THR A 110 5.70 13.87 -10.84
C THR A 110 5.96 15.01 -9.85
N LYS A 111 5.63 14.82 -8.56
CA LYS A 111 5.96 15.78 -7.50
C LYS A 111 7.45 15.75 -7.18
N PHE A 112 8.06 14.58 -7.11
CA PHE A 112 9.51 14.44 -6.94
C PHE A 112 10.30 15.10 -8.07
N GLU A 113 9.89 14.90 -9.34
CA GLU A 113 10.46 15.62 -10.48
C GLU A 113 10.32 17.14 -10.36
N GLY A 114 9.21 17.61 -9.77
CA GLY A 114 8.95 19.02 -9.51
C GLY A 114 9.81 19.63 -8.39
N GLY A 115 10.70 18.86 -7.76
CA GLY A 115 11.64 19.37 -6.76
C GLY A 115 11.09 19.40 -5.33
N MET A 116 10.42 18.32 -4.90
CA MET A 116 9.98 18.19 -3.50
C MET A 116 11.11 18.42 -2.49
N SER A 117 10.80 19.17 -1.43
CA SER A 117 11.64 19.28 -0.23
C SER A 117 11.38 18.11 0.73
N MET A 118 12.25 17.94 1.73
CA MET A 118 12.02 16.96 2.80
C MET A 118 10.75 17.24 3.60
N ARG A 119 10.32 18.50 3.70
CA ARG A 119 9.03 18.83 4.33
C ARG A 119 7.87 18.28 3.49
N ASP A 120 7.93 18.45 2.18
CA ASP A 120 6.91 17.92 1.27
C ASP A 120 6.84 16.40 1.36
N VAL A 121 7.99 15.71 1.47
CA VAL A 121 8.05 14.26 1.65
C VAL A 121 7.13 13.81 2.79
N PHE A 122 7.24 14.43 3.96
CA PHE A 122 6.40 14.07 5.10
C PHE A 122 4.94 14.46 4.92
N VAL A 123 4.65 15.62 4.31
CA VAL A 123 3.26 16.03 4.04
C VAL A 123 2.57 15.04 3.11
N TYR A 124 3.16 14.72 1.97
CA TYR A 124 2.54 13.82 0.99
C TYR A 124 2.49 12.38 1.48
N PHE A 125 3.49 11.95 2.27
CA PHE A 125 3.42 10.68 2.97
C PHE A 125 2.23 10.62 3.93
N THR A 126 2.03 11.64 4.78
CA THR A 126 0.88 11.69 5.69
C THR A 126 -0.44 11.71 4.91
N VAL A 127 -0.52 12.43 3.79
CA VAL A 127 -1.69 12.40 2.90
C VAL A 127 -1.94 10.98 2.38
N SER A 128 -0.90 10.24 1.98
CA SER A 128 -1.02 8.84 1.53
C SER A 128 -1.60 7.94 2.62
N ALA A 129 -1.07 8.02 3.84
CA ALA A 129 -1.58 7.25 4.99
C ALA A 129 -3.03 7.62 5.34
N LEU A 130 -3.38 8.91 5.28
CA LEU A 130 -4.76 9.35 5.50
C LEU A 130 -5.71 8.84 4.43
N LEU A 131 -5.29 8.82 3.16
CA LEU A 131 -6.09 8.25 2.06
C LEU A 131 -6.31 6.75 2.26
N ALA A 132 -5.29 6.01 2.69
CA ALA A 132 -5.44 4.59 3.06
C ALA A 132 -6.47 4.42 4.19
N GLY A 133 -6.33 5.20 5.28
CA GLY A 133 -7.26 5.13 6.40
C GLY A 133 -8.70 5.51 6.03
N VAL A 134 -8.91 6.52 5.18
CA VAL A 134 -10.25 6.88 4.70
C VAL A 134 -10.86 5.76 3.84
N ALA A 135 -10.08 5.15 2.96
CA ALA A 135 -10.54 4.02 2.17
C ALA A 135 -10.92 2.82 3.06
N GLU A 136 -10.12 2.52 4.08
CA GLU A 136 -10.38 1.45 5.04
C GLU A 136 -11.66 1.70 5.84
N LEU A 137 -11.84 2.92 6.35
CA LEU A 137 -13.07 3.30 7.06
C LEU A 137 -14.30 3.19 6.17
N PHE A 138 -14.19 3.50 4.88
CA PHE A 138 -15.26 3.28 3.90
C PHE A 138 -15.60 1.79 3.79
N TYR A 139 -14.61 0.91 3.56
CA TYR A 139 -14.90 -0.51 3.35
C TYR A 139 -15.35 -1.24 4.62
N ILE A 140 -14.83 -0.86 5.79
CA ILE A 140 -15.19 -1.47 7.07
C ILE A 140 -16.52 -0.94 7.60
N ASN A 141 -16.71 0.38 7.63
CA ASN A 141 -17.82 0.97 8.38
C ASN A 141 -18.99 1.39 7.50
N LEU A 142 -18.75 1.75 6.22
CA LEU A 142 -19.85 2.17 5.35
C LEU A 142 -20.46 0.98 4.59
N VAL A 143 -19.62 0.08 4.06
CA VAL A 143 -20.10 -1.10 3.32
C VAL A 143 -19.93 -2.42 4.09
N GLY A 144 -19.14 -2.48 5.16
CA GLY A 144 -19.09 -3.64 6.05
C GLY A 144 -18.59 -4.92 5.38
N LEU A 145 -17.55 -4.83 4.54
CA LEU A 145 -17.10 -5.96 3.71
C LEU A 145 -15.96 -6.79 4.32
N TYR A 146 -15.33 -6.30 5.38
CA TYR A 146 -14.34 -7.04 6.14
C TYR A 146 -14.23 -6.50 7.56
N ASN A 147 -13.56 -7.27 8.40
CA ASN A 147 -13.26 -6.90 9.79
C ASN A 147 -11.81 -7.23 10.14
N TYR A 148 -11.31 -6.56 11.17
CA TYR A 148 -10.06 -6.95 11.82
C TYR A 148 -10.35 -7.87 12.99
N GLN A 149 -9.68 -9.00 13.00
CA GLN A 149 -9.78 -10.06 13.97
C GLN A 149 -8.93 -9.80 15.21
N ASP A 150 -9.34 -10.44 16.30
CA ASP A 150 -8.72 -10.42 17.61
C ASP A 150 -8.59 -9.01 18.21
N SER A 151 -8.03 -8.97 19.42
CA SER A 151 -7.66 -7.70 20.04
C SER A 151 -6.48 -7.08 19.30
N GLN A 152 -6.76 -5.94 18.66
CA GLN A 152 -5.78 -5.15 17.91
C GLN A 152 -5.45 -3.86 18.67
N PRO A 153 -4.20 -3.38 18.63
CA PRO A 153 -3.85 -2.11 19.26
C PRO A 153 -4.39 -0.92 18.45
N PHE A 154 -4.68 0.18 19.15
CA PHE A 154 -5.07 1.46 18.55
C PHE A 154 -6.32 1.40 17.65
N MET A 155 -7.33 0.62 18.06
CA MET A 155 -8.59 0.53 17.33
C MET A 155 -9.40 1.83 17.41
N ILE A 156 -9.74 2.38 16.26
CA ILE A 156 -10.68 3.50 16.12
C ILE A 156 -11.70 3.10 15.04
N TRP A 157 -12.99 3.13 15.37
CA TRP A 157 -14.08 2.72 14.46
C TRP A 157 -13.80 1.37 13.77
N ASN A 158 -13.48 0.34 14.58
CA ASN A 158 -13.19 -1.02 14.10
C ASN A 158 -11.96 -1.16 13.19
N TYR A 159 -11.13 -0.12 13.12
CA TYR A 159 -9.93 -0.10 12.30
C TYR A 159 -8.67 0.12 13.15
N PRO A 160 -7.64 -0.74 13.06
CA PRO A 160 -6.37 -0.53 13.72
C PRO A 160 -5.58 0.57 12.99
N VAL A 161 -5.62 1.80 13.50
CA VAL A 161 -5.18 2.98 12.72
C VAL A 161 -3.69 2.99 12.36
N PHE A 162 -2.86 2.20 13.05
CA PHE A 162 -1.45 2.05 12.69
C PHE A 162 -1.29 1.35 11.33
N VAL A 163 -2.27 0.56 10.90
CA VAL A 163 -2.27 -0.12 9.60
C VAL A 163 -2.36 0.89 8.44
N ALA A 164 -3.02 2.03 8.63
CA ALA A 164 -3.07 3.08 7.60
C ALA A 164 -1.67 3.64 7.31
N ILE A 165 -0.81 3.69 8.32
CA ILE A 165 0.58 4.11 8.17
C ILE A 165 1.34 3.08 7.31
N ILE A 166 1.11 1.79 7.55
CA ILE A 166 1.73 0.68 6.80
C ILE A 166 1.24 0.69 5.35
N ASN A 167 -0.07 0.81 5.12
CA ASN A 167 -0.66 0.83 3.77
C ASN A 167 -0.36 2.14 3.03
N GLY A 168 -0.11 3.22 3.78
CA GLY A 168 0.26 4.55 3.30
C GLY A 168 1.61 4.61 2.57
N VAL A 169 2.59 3.81 2.99
CA VAL A 169 3.98 3.94 2.52
C VAL A 169 4.31 3.31 1.18
N PRO A 170 3.86 2.10 0.84
CA PRO A 170 4.29 1.42 -0.38
C PRO A 170 4.17 2.28 -1.66
N PRO A 171 3.07 3.02 -1.92
CA PRO A 171 3.00 3.83 -3.13
C PRO A 171 3.98 5.01 -3.12
N PHE A 172 4.25 5.56 -1.93
CA PHE A 172 5.15 6.69 -1.77
C PHE A 172 6.62 6.28 -1.84
N LEU A 173 6.98 5.15 -1.22
CA LEU A 173 8.30 4.53 -1.35
C LEU A 173 8.59 4.16 -2.80
N ALA A 174 7.62 3.57 -3.51
CA ALA A 174 7.73 3.30 -4.93
C ALA A 174 8.02 4.57 -5.73
N ALA A 175 7.36 5.70 -5.45
CA ALA A 175 7.63 6.96 -6.13
C ALA A 175 9.07 7.46 -5.95
N ILE A 176 9.65 7.30 -4.75
CA ILE A 176 11.06 7.62 -4.49
C ILE A 176 11.99 6.72 -5.32
N ILE A 177 11.70 5.41 -5.37
CA ILE A 177 12.45 4.46 -6.20
C ILE A 177 12.36 4.86 -7.67
N LEU A 178 11.15 5.19 -8.17
CA LEU A 178 10.95 5.61 -9.56
C LEU A 178 11.73 6.87 -9.90
N TYR A 179 11.77 7.84 -9.00
CA TYR A 179 12.51 9.08 -9.19
C TYR A 179 14.02 8.84 -9.44
N ARG A 180 14.58 7.77 -8.85
CA ARG A 180 15.99 7.39 -9.05
C ARG A 180 16.21 6.39 -10.17
N LEU A 181 15.30 5.43 -10.32
CA LEU A 181 15.46 4.29 -11.23
C LEU A 181 15.09 4.65 -12.66
N VAL A 182 13.97 5.34 -12.91
CA VAL A 182 13.49 5.65 -14.27
C VAL A 182 14.54 6.36 -15.14
N PRO A 183 15.31 7.35 -14.65
CA PRO A 183 16.35 8.00 -15.46
C PRO A 183 17.43 7.05 -16.00
N LEU A 184 17.65 5.93 -15.30
CA LEU A 184 18.66 4.92 -15.64
C LEU A 184 18.18 3.91 -16.68
N LEU A 185 16.86 3.81 -16.90
CA LEU A 185 16.26 2.80 -17.79
C LEU A 185 16.06 3.34 -19.21
N ARG A 186 16.14 2.44 -20.20
CA ARG A 186 15.92 2.71 -21.62
C ARG A 186 15.08 1.62 -22.27
N GLY A 187 14.19 2.01 -23.19
CA GLY A 187 13.42 1.06 -24.00
C GLY A 187 12.71 0.01 -23.14
N TRP A 188 13.00 -1.27 -23.37
CA TRP A 188 12.39 -2.42 -22.70
C TRP A 188 12.82 -2.62 -21.24
N GLU A 189 13.91 -1.98 -20.78
CA GLU A 189 14.40 -2.10 -19.40
C GLU A 189 13.35 -1.63 -18.38
N HIS A 190 12.41 -0.78 -18.80
CA HIS A 190 11.26 -0.38 -18.00
C HIS A 190 10.39 -1.56 -17.51
N ILE A 191 10.52 -2.77 -18.07
CA ILE A 191 9.84 -3.97 -17.56
C ILE A 191 10.26 -4.29 -16.11
N VAL A 192 11.49 -3.94 -15.70
CA VAL A 192 11.94 -4.13 -14.30
C VAL A 192 11.05 -3.40 -13.28
N LEU A 193 10.34 -2.35 -13.75
CA LEU A 193 9.41 -1.59 -12.93
C LEU A 193 8.22 -2.43 -12.43
N LEU A 194 7.93 -3.59 -13.04
CA LEU A 194 6.91 -4.52 -12.55
C LEU A 194 7.16 -4.99 -11.11
N GLY A 195 8.42 -5.08 -10.69
CA GLY A 195 8.76 -5.49 -9.32
C GLY A 195 8.69 -4.36 -8.29
N VAL A 196 8.67 -3.09 -8.70
CA VAL A 196 8.86 -1.95 -7.78
C VAL A 196 7.77 -1.89 -6.71
N LEU A 197 6.49 -2.03 -7.08
CA LEU A 197 5.40 -1.96 -6.10
C LEU A 197 5.32 -3.20 -5.21
N PRO A 198 5.35 -4.45 -5.74
CA PRO A 198 5.39 -5.65 -4.90
C PRO A 198 6.54 -5.62 -3.88
N PHE A 199 7.75 -5.19 -4.29
CA PHE A 199 8.87 -5.06 -3.37
C PHE A 199 8.72 -3.91 -2.37
N SER A 200 8.17 -2.77 -2.79
CA SER A 200 7.88 -1.65 -1.88
C SER A 200 6.83 -2.04 -0.84
N PHE A 201 5.81 -2.78 -1.25
CA PHE A 201 4.80 -3.33 -0.36
C PHE A 201 5.41 -4.33 0.62
N ALA A 202 6.08 -5.37 0.13
CA ALA A 202 6.67 -6.40 0.97
C ALA A 202 7.71 -5.84 1.97
N SER A 203 8.60 -4.95 1.51
CA SER A 203 9.62 -4.33 2.38
C SER A 203 9.02 -3.50 3.49
N ASN A 204 7.95 -2.74 3.21
CA ASN A 204 7.30 -1.96 4.26
C ASN A 204 6.45 -2.85 5.17
N THR A 205 5.50 -3.57 4.58
CA THR A 205 4.48 -4.33 5.27
C THR A 205 5.06 -5.45 6.13
N PHE A 206 6.00 -6.23 5.60
CA PHE A 206 6.63 -7.32 6.35
C PHE A 206 7.93 -6.89 7.03
N GLY A 207 8.73 -6.06 6.37
CA GLY A 207 9.99 -5.58 6.95
C GLY A 207 9.77 -4.64 8.14
N SER A 208 9.04 -3.53 7.96
CA SER A 208 8.71 -2.64 9.09
C SER A 208 7.68 -3.27 10.04
N GLY A 209 6.89 -4.21 9.55
CA GLY A 209 5.91 -4.96 10.36
C GLY A 209 6.50 -6.06 11.24
N ILE A 210 7.77 -6.43 11.09
CA ILE A 210 8.29 -7.71 11.55
C ILE A 210 8.08 -7.98 13.05
N PHE A 211 8.27 -6.97 13.92
CA PHE A 211 8.09 -7.13 15.36
C PHE A 211 6.62 -7.28 15.74
N TYR A 212 5.72 -6.51 15.13
CA TYR A 212 4.29 -6.64 15.34
C TYR A 212 3.78 -8.00 14.86
N LEU A 213 4.19 -8.42 13.67
CA LEU A 213 3.83 -9.73 13.11
C LEU A 213 4.34 -10.86 13.99
N SER A 214 5.58 -10.78 14.46
CA SER A 214 6.15 -11.77 15.38
C SER A 214 5.39 -11.81 16.70
N ALA A 215 5.05 -10.66 17.28
CA ALA A 215 4.29 -10.59 18.53
C ALA A 215 2.86 -11.10 18.39
N ARG A 216 2.19 -10.80 17.27
CA ARG A 216 0.82 -11.24 16.97
C ARG A 216 0.72 -12.75 16.84
N HIS A 217 1.71 -13.37 16.20
CA HIS A 217 1.72 -14.81 15.94
C HIS A 217 2.46 -15.63 17.01
N LEU A 218 2.88 -15.00 18.12
CA LEU A 218 3.61 -15.68 19.20
C LEU A 218 2.70 -16.60 20.04
N SER A 219 1.44 -16.22 20.24
CA SER A 219 0.47 -16.99 21.00
C SER A 219 -0.95 -16.71 20.50
N GLN A 220 -1.93 -17.54 20.90
CA GLN A 220 -3.35 -17.33 20.58
C GLN A 220 -3.96 -16.13 21.33
N THR A 221 -3.32 -15.68 22.41
CA THR A 221 -3.79 -14.58 23.26
C THR A 221 -2.63 -13.60 23.51
N PRO A 222 -2.17 -12.89 22.47
CA PRO A 222 -1.04 -11.98 22.59
C PRO A 222 -1.34 -10.83 23.57
N SER A 223 -0.35 -10.46 24.37
CA SER A 223 -0.46 -9.40 25.36
C SER A 223 -0.67 -8.03 24.68
N MET A 224 -1.76 -7.33 25.01
CA MET A 224 -2.08 -6.03 24.40
C MET A 224 -1.00 -4.95 24.57
N PRO A 225 -0.33 -4.81 25.73
CA PRO A 225 0.84 -3.95 25.85
C PRO A 225 1.97 -4.31 24.89
N VAL A 226 2.26 -5.60 24.70
CA VAL A 226 3.30 -6.08 23.78
C VAL A 226 2.92 -5.76 22.33
N LEU A 227 1.67 -6.04 21.94
CA LEU A 227 1.16 -5.68 20.61
C LEU A 227 1.20 -4.18 20.35
N SER A 228 0.86 -3.36 21.34
CA SER A 228 0.86 -1.91 21.22
C SER A 228 2.28 -1.38 21.00
N ILE A 229 3.27 -1.85 21.78
CA ILE A 229 4.67 -1.49 21.61
C ILE A 229 5.17 -1.95 20.23
N ALA A 230 4.86 -3.18 19.84
CA ALA A 230 5.27 -3.73 18.55
C ALA A 230 4.63 -2.97 17.37
N ALA A 231 3.36 -2.59 17.46
CA ALA A 231 2.68 -1.77 16.44
C ALA A 231 3.29 -0.37 16.32
N LEU A 232 3.78 0.24 17.41
CA LEU A 232 4.53 1.50 17.33
C LEU A 232 5.82 1.35 16.53
N THR A 233 6.49 0.19 16.60
CA THR A 233 7.67 -0.06 15.77
C THR A 233 7.34 -0.08 14.28
N CYS A 234 6.12 -0.46 13.88
CA CYS A 234 5.69 -0.37 12.49
C CYS A 234 5.67 1.09 12.03
N GLY A 235 5.07 1.98 12.81
CA GLY A 235 5.07 3.42 12.51
C GLY A 235 6.49 3.97 12.42
N ILE A 236 7.32 3.72 13.43
CA ILE A 236 8.71 4.22 13.47
C ILE A 236 9.53 3.68 12.30
N GLY A 237 9.48 2.37 12.03
CA GLY A 237 10.20 1.73 10.93
C GLY A 237 9.76 2.26 9.57
N THR A 238 8.45 2.48 9.41
CA THR A 238 7.84 3.05 8.21
C THR A 238 8.33 4.49 7.96
N TYR A 239 8.31 5.34 8.99
CA TYR A 239 8.85 6.71 8.92
C TYR A 239 10.36 6.72 8.63
N ALA A 240 11.14 5.87 9.31
CA ALA A 240 12.57 5.75 9.09
C ALA A 240 12.88 5.31 7.65
N THR A 241 12.11 4.37 7.11
CA THR A 241 12.26 3.88 5.73
C THR A 241 12.05 5.00 4.72
N ILE A 242 10.96 5.79 4.85
CA ILE A 242 10.72 6.93 3.95
C ILE A 242 11.80 8.00 4.09
N TRP A 243 12.20 8.33 5.32
CA TRP A 243 13.23 9.33 5.56
C TRP A 243 14.58 8.91 4.95
N MET A 244 15.02 7.67 5.18
CA MET A 244 16.25 7.12 4.62
C MET A 244 16.19 7.07 3.09
N ALA A 245 15.09 6.56 2.52
CA ALA A 245 14.91 6.48 1.07
C ALA A 245 14.96 7.86 0.42
N ALA A 246 14.25 8.85 0.98
CA ALA A 246 14.26 10.23 0.48
C ALA A 246 15.64 10.88 0.57
N ARG A 247 16.37 10.65 1.67
CA ARG A 247 17.75 11.14 1.86
C ARG A 247 18.71 10.53 0.83
N LEU A 248 18.66 9.21 0.64
CA LEU A 248 19.47 8.49 -0.34
C LEU A 248 19.13 8.89 -1.79
N ALA A 249 17.87 9.25 -2.04
CA ALA A 249 17.45 9.80 -3.32
C ALA A 249 17.89 11.26 -3.56
N GLY A 250 18.55 11.90 -2.59
CA GLY A 250 19.02 13.28 -2.71
C GLY A 250 17.89 14.32 -2.68
N VAL A 251 16.75 13.97 -2.08
CA VAL A 251 15.60 14.88 -1.94
C VAL A 251 15.97 16.04 -1.02
N GLY A 252 15.68 17.27 -1.45
CA GLY A 252 16.04 18.49 -0.72
C GLY A 252 17.51 18.92 -0.82
N ARG A 253 18.40 18.18 -1.51
CA ARG A 253 19.77 18.64 -1.81
C ARG A 253 19.76 19.71 -2.89
N THR A 254 20.55 20.77 -2.70
CA THR A 254 20.76 21.84 -3.68
C THR A 254 21.52 21.33 -4.91
N THR A 255 21.38 22.01 -6.05
CA THR A 255 22.06 21.63 -7.30
C THR A 255 23.59 21.60 -7.16
N SER A 256 24.17 22.47 -6.32
CA SER A 256 25.60 22.48 -6.01
C SER A 256 26.04 21.21 -5.29
N GLU A 257 25.28 20.75 -4.30
CA GLU A 257 25.59 19.53 -3.54
C GLU A 257 25.54 18.26 -4.40
N ARG A 258 24.66 18.21 -5.40
CA ARG A 258 24.58 17.07 -6.33
C ARG A 258 25.74 17.01 -7.35
N LEU A 259 26.37 18.15 -7.64
CA LEU A 259 27.51 18.23 -8.56
C LEU A 259 28.81 17.81 -7.90
N PHE A 260 29.03 18.19 -6.63
CA PHE A 260 30.22 17.78 -5.87
C PHE A 260 30.34 16.25 -5.70
N GLU A 261 29.21 15.56 -5.57
CA GLU A 261 29.17 14.10 -5.39
C GLU A 261 29.36 13.32 -6.71
N LYS A 262 29.19 13.96 -7.88
CA LYS A 262 29.51 13.35 -9.18
C LYS A 262 30.98 13.52 -9.58
N SER A 263 31.71 14.37 -8.87
CA SER A 263 33.13 14.66 -9.08
C SER A 263 34.06 13.97 -8.08
N ALA A 264 33.51 13.19 -7.14
CA ALA A 264 34.23 12.36 -6.19
C ALA A 264 34.05 10.87 -6.55
#